data_AF-A0A1S7LKI8-F1
#
_entry.id   AF-A0A1S7LKI8-F1
#
_cell.length_a   1.000
_cell.length_b   1.000
_cell.length_c   1.000
_cell.angle_alpha   90.00
_cell.angle_beta   90.00
_cell.angle_gamma   90.00
#
_symmetry.space_group_name_H-M   'P 1'
#
loop_
_entity.id
_entity.type
_entity.pdbx_description
1 polymer ?
#
loop_
_entity_poly.entity_id
_entity_poly.type
_entity_poly.pdbx_seq_one_letter_code
_entity_poly.pdbx_strand_id
1 'polypeptide(L)'
;MNSHHPKDAGYPPLKTLLEDYGADSQRWPEGCQTPVPEAAKRSAEEQAWLDEAQDFDDLLLQAPLPEPNTALMSLLLDEAGLTTPQRWFRQLWPSEQIWQPITALAASIALGFWIGMATPGPDTTTQMIASSQQQEAWQLLAFGPESMPEMEP
;
A
#
# COMPACT_ATOMS: atom_id res chain seq x y z
N MET A 1 34.15 34.86 -18.14
CA MET A 1 34.43 33.45 -18.44
C MET A 1 33.14 32.68 -18.26
N ASN A 2 32.57 32.17 -19.34
CA ASN A 2 31.35 31.36 -19.29
C ASN A 2 31.76 29.89 -19.16
N SER A 3 31.60 29.34 -17.96
CA SER A 3 31.73 27.91 -17.71
C SER A 3 30.70 27.18 -18.56
N HIS A 4 31.17 26.50 -19.62
CA HIS A 4 30.36 25.57 -20.40
C HIS A 4 30.03 24.37 -19.51
N HIS A 5 28.96 24.50 -18.71
CA HIS A 5 28.35 23.35 -18.07
C HIS A 5 27.85 22.38 -19.15
N PRO A 6 28.15 21.08 -19.05
CA PRO A 6 27.58 20.05 -19.92
C PRO A 6 26.06 19.99 -19.64
N LYS A 7 25.28 20.72 -20.43
CA LYS A 7 23.83 20.89 -20.28
C LYS A 7 22.99 19.70 -20.75
N ASP A 8 23.62 18.61 -21.22
CA ASP A 8 22.90 17.57 -21.97
C ASP A 8 22.68 16.25 -21.21
N ALA A 9 23.12 16.17 -19.96
CA ALA A 9 22.69 15.11 -19.05
C ALA A 9 22.00 15.77 -17.87
N GLY A 10 20.74 15.41 -17.58
CA GLY A 10 19.90 16.06 -16.57
C GLY A 10 20.36 15.87 -15.12
N TYR A 11 21.66 15.94 -14.87
CA TYR A 11 22.26 15.89 -13.56
C TYR A 11 22.24 17.29 -12.90
N PRO A 12 21.99 17.36 -11.59
CA PRO A 12 22.14 18.60 -10.85
C PRO A 12 23.59 19.10 -10.87
N PRO A 13 23.81 20.42 -10.70
CA PRO A 13 25.16 20.98 -10.55
C PRO A 13 25.92 20.34 -9.39
N LEU A 14 27.24 20.17 -9.52
CA LEU A 14 28.10 19.61 -8.46
C LEU A 14 27.88 20.31 -7.11
N LYS A 15 27.80 21.65 -7.13
CA LYS A 15 27.59 22.44 -5.91
C LYS A 15 26.32 22.04 -5.17
N THR A 16 25.22 21.83 -5.88
CA THR A 16 23.95 21.38 -5.29
C THR A 16 24.07 19.96 -4.72
N LEU A 17 24.78 19.06 -5.40
CA LEU A 17 25.04 17.73 -4.87
C LEU A 17 25.84 17.76 -3.57
N LEU A 18 26.86 18.63 -3.49
CA LEU A 18 27.66 18.79 -2.28
C LEU A 18 26.86 19.40 -1.13
N GLU A 19 26.03 20.41 -1.41
CA GLU A 19 25.16 21.04 -0.40
C GLU A 19 24.11 20.07 0.16
N ASP A 20 23.52 19.23 -0.68
CA ASP A 20 22.43 18.32 -0.29
C ASP A 20 22.92 16.98 0.29
N TYR A 21 24.03 16.45 -0.22
CA TYR A 21 24.49 15.08 0.06
C TYR A 21 25.90 14.97 0.65
N GLY A 22 26.69 16.04 0.66
CA GLY A 22 28.09 16.04 1.10
C GLY A 22 29.06 15.52 0.04
N ALA A 23 30.31 15.30 0.43
CA ALA A 23 31.40 14.86 -0.46
C ALA A 23 31.35 13.36 -0.80
N ASP A 24 30.59 12.57 -0.03
CA ASP A 24 30.46 11.12 -0.21
C ASP A 24 29.62 10.78 -1.45
N SER A 25 30.29 10.38 -2.53
CA SER A 25 29.66 10.04 -3.80
C SER A 25 28.74 8.82 -3.73
N GLN A 26 28.84 7.97 -2.71
CA GLN A 26 27.92 6.84 -2.53
C GLN A 26 26.52 7.28 -2.12
N ARG A 27 26.39 8.48 -1.53
CA ARG A 27 25.11 9.06 -1.11
C ARG A 27 24.38 9.79 -2.24
N TRP A 28 25.06 10.04 -3.33
CA TRP A 28 24.51 10.78 -4.46
C TRP A 28 23.46 9.93 -5.20
N PRO A 29 22.45 10.58 -5.81
CA PRO A 29 21.44 9.90 -6.60
C PRO A 29 22.05 9.03 -7.70
N GLU A 30 21.35 7.95 -8.03
CA GLU A 30 21.79 6.99 -9.05
C GLU A 30 22.11 7.69 -10.38
N GLY A 31 23.25 7.32 -10.99
CA GLY A 31 23.75 7.95 -12.22
C GLY A 31 24.71 9.12 -12.00
N CYS A 32 24.77 9.73 -10.80
CA CYS A 32 25.71 10.82 -10.51
C CYS A 32 27.07 10.35 -9.95
N GLN A 33 27.13 9.12 -9.43
CA GLN A 33 28.25 8.63 -8.59
C GLN A 33 29.61 8.58 -9.31
N THR A 34 29.62 8.30 -10.61
CA THR A 34 30.85 8.17 -11.43
C THR A 34 31.14 9.38 -12.33
N PRO A 35 30.17 9.93 -13.10
CA PRO A 35 30.50 10.97 -14.06
C PRO A 35 30.81 12.32 -13.41
N VAL A 36 30.20 12.63 -12.27
CA VAL A 36 30.35 13.93 -11.60
C VAL A 36 31.73 14.09 -10.95
N PRO A 37 32.28 13.12 -10.19
CA PRO A 37 33.63 13.25 -9.64
C PRO A 37 34.71 13.29 -10.73
N GLU A 38 34.50 12.59 -11.85
CA GLU A 38 35.44 12.65 -12.98
C GLU A 38 35.41 14.00 -13.70
N ALA A 39 34.24 14.63 -13.81
CA ALA A 39 34.12 15.98 -14.35
C ALA A 39 34.80 17.01 -13.44
N ALA A 40 34.57 16.90 -12.12
CA ALA A 40 35.15 17.79 -11.12
C ALA A 40 36.68 17.79 -11.15
N LYS A 41 37.32 16.64 -11.44
CA LYS A 41 38.78 16.56 -11.58
C LYS A 41 39.37 17.42 -12.71
N ARG A 42 38.54 17.95 -13.61
CA ARG A 42 38.99 18.79 -14.73
C ARG A 42 39.04 20.27 -14.38
N SER A 43 38.42 20.69 -13.27
CA SER A 43 38.38 22.08 -12.83
C SER A 43 38.97 22.22 -11.42
N ALA A 44 39.98 23.07 -11.28
CA ALA A 44 40.59 23.35 -9.97
C ALA A 44 39.58 23.95 -8.97
N GLU A 45 38.58 24.70 -9.47
CA GLU A 45 37.52 25.27 -8.64
C GLU A 45 36.59 24.18 -8.09
N GLU A 46 36.21 23.21 -8.92
CA GLU A 46 35.33 22.11 -8.52
C GLU A 46 36.05 21.13 -7.58
N GLN A 47 37.36 20.93 -7.76
CA GLN A 47 38.20 20.22 -6.80
C GLN A 47 38.23 20.93 -5.45
N ALA A 48 38.42 22.25 -5.42
CA ALA A 48 38.42 23.00 -4.17
C ALA A 48 37.10 22.86 -3.40
N TRP A 49 35.95 22.81 -4.09
CA TRP A 49 34.66 22.56 -3.45
C TRP A 49 34.52 21.14 -2.90
N LEU A 50 35.05 20.14 -3.62
CA LEU A 50 35.08 18.75 -3.12
C LEU A 50 35.94 18.63 -1.87
N ASP A 51 37.13 19.23 -1.89
CA ASP A 51 38.05 19.22 -0.76
C ASP A 51 37.44 19.93 0.46
N GLU A 52 36.80 21.09 0.26
CA GLU A 52 36.10 21.83 1.34
C GLU A 52 34.93 21.03 1.91
N ALA A 53 34.12 20.38 1.06
CA ALA A 53 33.02 19.53 1.51
C ALA A 53 33.53 18.29 2.26
N GLN A 54 34.65 17.71 1.82
CA GLN A 54 35.26 16.56 2.49
C GLN A 54 35.83 16.94 3.86
N ASP A 55 36.52 18.08 3.96
CA ASP A 55 37.00 18.62 5.24
C ASP A 55 35.83 18.86 6.21
N PHE A 56 34.68 19.35 5.70
CA PHE A 56 33.49 19.53 6.51
C PHE A 56 32.89 18.20 6.99
N ASP A 57 32.79 17.20 6.11
CA ASP A 57 32.33 15.87 6.48
C ASP A 57 33.24 15.22 7.54
N ASP A 58 34.55 15.41 7.43
CA ASP A 58 35.53 14.94 8.41
C ASP A 58 35.37 15.65 9.77
N LEU A 59 35.02 16.95 9.78
CA LEU A 59 34.68 17.67 11.01
C LEU A 59 33.39 17.14 11.65
N LEU A 60 32.38 16.81 10.84
CA LEU A 60 31.13 16.23 11.33
C LEU A 60 31.34 14.84 11.94
N LEU A 61 32.23 14.02 11.37
CA LEU A 61 32.60 12.72 11.92
C LEU A 61 33.33 12.80 13.26
N GLN A 62 34.03 13.92 13.52
CA GLN A 62 34.69 14.18 14.80
C GLN A 62 33.76 14.76 15.86
N ALA A 63 32.57 15.23 15.48
CA ALA A 63 31.61 15.75 16.43
C ALA A 63 31.20 14.65 17.43
N PRO A 64 31.08 14.96 18.73
CA PRO A 64 30.59 14.00 19.71
C PRO A 64 29.22 13.49 19.29
N LEU A 65 29.08 12.18 19.09
CA LEU A 65 27.78 11.61 18.81
C LEU A 65 26.88 11.85 20.03
N PRO A 66 25.65 12.37 19.83
CA PRO A 66 24.70 12.46 20.93
C PRO A 66 24.45 11.06 21.49
N GLU A 67 24.33 10.95 22.82
CA GLU A 67 23.95 9.67 23.41
C GLU A 67 22.63 9.21 22.80
N PRO A 68 22.54 7.97 22.32
CA PRO A 68 21.33 7.47 21.69
C PRO A 68 20.19 7.51 22.71
N ASN A 69 19.09 8.15 22.33
CA ASN A 69 17.91 8.21 23.18
C ASN A 69 17.40 6.78 23.41
N THR A 70 17.54 6.30 24.64
CA THR A 70 17.20 4.92 25.02
C THR A 70 15.72 4.60 24.76
N ALA A 71 14.83 5.60 24.81
CA ALA A 71 13.42 5.43 24.46
C ALA A 71 13.19 5.19 22.96
N LEU A 72 14.00 5.81 22.09
CA LEU A 72 13.96 5.53 20.65
C LEU A 72 14.59 4.17 20.33
N MET A 73 15.65 3.80 21.05
CA MET A 73 16.24 2.45 20.91
C MET A 73 15.25 1.35 21.30
N SER A 74 14.50 1.50 22.39
CA SER A 74 13.49 0.51 22.77
C SER A 74 12.38 0.41 21.72
N LEU A 75 11.91 1.55 21.18
CA LEU A 75 10.92 1.55 20.09
C LEU A 75 11.45 0.85 18.85
N LEU A 76 12.70 1.12 18.46
CA LEU A 76 13.31 0.50 17.29
C LEU A 76 13.54 -1.01 17.48
N LEU A 77 13.94 -1.44 18.69
CA LEU A 77 14.13 -2.85 19.02
C LEU A 77 12.80 -3.60 19.04
N ASP A 78 11.74 -2.98 19.57
CA ASP A 78 10.39 -3.52 19.52
C ASP A 78 9.92 -3.67 18.07
N GLU A 79 10.19 -2.68 17.19
CA GLU A 79 9.88 -2.74 15.76
C GLU A 79 10.71 -3.81 15.02
N ALA A 80 11.99 -3.94 15.37
CA ALA A 80 12.92 -4.91 14.80
C ALA A 80 12.53 -6.35 15.15
N GLY A 81 11.93 -6.57 16.33
CA GLY A 81 11.46 -7.88 16.80
C GLY A 81 10.14 -8.36 16.19
N LEU A 82 9.43 -7.53 15.42
CA LEU A 82 8.16 -7.92 14.79
C LEU A 82 8.39 -8.88 13.61
N THR A 83 7.63 -9.97 13.59
CA THR A 83 7.57 -10.89 12.44
C THR A 83 6.92 -10.21 11.22
N THR A 84 7.26 -10.63 10.00
CA THR A 84 6.72 -10.10 8.74
C THR A 84 5.19 -9.94 8.70
N PRO A 85 4.37 -10.93 9.13
CA PRO A 85 2.92 -10.76 9.14
C PRO A 85 2.45 -9.70 10.14
N GLN A 86 3.17 -9.53 11.25
CA GLN A 86 2.83 -8.57 12.30
C GLN A 86 3.13 -7.13 11.87
N ARG A 87 4.21 -6.91 11.09
CA ARG A 87 4.50 -5.62 10.45
C ARG A 87 3.41 -5.21 9.46
N TRP A 88 2.99 -6.14 8.60
CA TRP A 88 1.92 -5.89 7.63
C TRP A 88 0.59 -5.54 8.32
N PHE A 89 0.26 -6.24 9.41
CA PHE A 89 -0.96 -5.96 10.19
C PHE A 89 -0.93 -4.58 10.85
N ARG A 90 0.22 -4.16 11.40
CA ARG A 90 0.42 -2.80 11.93
C ARG A 90 0.34 -1.72 10.85
N GLN A 91 0.85 -2.02 9.65
CA GLN A 91 0.84 -1.08 8.53
C GLN A 91 -0.57 -0.83 7.98
N LEU A 92 -1.44 -1.86 8.02
CA LEU A 92 -2.86 -1.72 7.67
C LEU A 92 -3.72 -1.17 8.81
N TRP A 93 -3.25 -1.24 10.06
CA TRP A 93 -4.00 -0.83 11.24
C TRP A 93 -3.18 0.09 12.16
N PRO A 94 -3.04 1.39 11.79
CA PRO A 94 -2.28 2.36 12.59
C PRO A 94 -3.03 2.87 13.83
N SER A 95 -4.28 2.46 14.07
CA SER A 95 -5.04 2.88 15.25
C SER A 95 -4.78 1.96 16.45
N GLU A 96 -4.34 2.54 17.57
CA GLU A 96 -4.05 1.82 18.83
C GLU A 96 -5.30 1.20 19.50
N GLN A 97 -6.49 1.43 18.96
CA GLN A 97 -7.76 1.01 19.56
C GLN A 97 -8.30 -0.29 18.94
N ILE A 98 -7.84 -1.39 19.52
CA ILE A 98 -8.20 -2.78 19.18
C ILE A 98 -9.72 -3.04 19.19
N TRP A 99 -10.50 -2.22 19.91
CA TRP A 99 -11.94 -2.41 20.08
C TRP A 99 -12.77 -2.09 18.84
N GLN A 100 -12.32 -1.17 17.97
CA GLN A 100 -13.10 -0.76 16.79
C GLN A 100 -13.46 -1.91 15.83
N PRO A 101 -12.51 -2.75 15.36
CA PRO A 101 -12.85 -3.85 14.46
C PRO A 101 -13.75 -4.91 15.12
N ILE A 102 -13.57 -5.16 16.42
CA ILE A 102 -14.41 -6.07 17.19
C ILE A 102 -15.85 -5.56 17.22
N THR A 103 -16.03 -4.25 17.46
CA THR A 103 -17.38 -3.65 17.45
C THR A 103 -18.02 -3.64 16.07
N ALA A 104 -17.24 -3.42 15.01
CA ALA A 104 -17.75 -3.48 13.64
C ALA A 104 -18.23 -4.90 13.27
N LEU A 105 -17.46 -5.93 13.68
CA LEU A 105 -17.82 -7.32 13.46
C LEU A 105 -19.03 -7.74 14.31
N ALA A 106 -19.09 -7.31 15.58
CA ALA A 106 -20.25 -7.54 16.42
C ALA A 106 -21.51 -6.87 15.86
N ALA A 107 -21.38 -5.65 15.32
CA ALA A 107 -22.47 -4.92 14.69
C ALA A 107 -22.98 -5.62 13.42
N SER A 108 -22.08 -6.19 12.58
CA SER A 108 -22.51 -6.90 11.37
C SER A 108 -23.29 -8.18 11.70
N ILE A 109 -22.85 -8.94 12.73
CA ILE A 109 -23.56 -10.12 13.22
C ILE A 109 -24.93 -9.73 13.77
N ALA A 110 -24.97 -8.69 14.61
CA ALA A 110 -26.23 -8.22 15.19
C ALA A 110 -27.20 -7.75 14.09
N LEU A 111 -26.70 -7.06 13.07
CA LEU A 111 -27.51 -6.61 11.94
C LEU A 111 -28.06 -7.80 11.13
N GLY A 112 -27.22 -8.80 10.83
CA GLY A 112 -27.66 -10.01 10.13
C GLY A 112 -28.73 -10.79 10.90
N PHE A 113 -28.55 -10.91 12.22
CA PHE A 113 -29.53 -11.55 13.09
C PHE A 113 -30.86 -10.77 13.14
N TRP A 114 -30.78 -9.44 13.24
CA TRP A 114 -31.96 -8.58 13.26
C TRP A 114 -32.74 -8.64 11.93
N ILE A 115 -32.04 -8.59 10.80
CA ILE A 115 -32.65 -8.75 9.47
C ILE A 115 -33.36 -10.10 9.38
N GLY A 116 -32.71 -11.19 9.81
CA GLY A 116 -33.30 -12.53 9.80
C GLY A 116 -34.60 -12.65 10.60
N MET A 117 -34.70 -11.98 11.76
CA MET A 117 -35.93 -11.96 12.55
C MET A 117 -37.00 -11.00 12.01
N ALA A 118 -36.58 -9.91 11.35
CA ALA A 118 -37.49 -8.90 10.82
C ALA A 118 -38.11 -9.31 9.47
N THR A 119 -37.45 -10.17 8.69
CA THR A 119 -38.07 -10.77 7.50
C THR A 119 -39.00 -11.90 7.91
N PRO A 120 -40.34 -11.76 7.78
CA PRO A 120 -41.21 -12.93 7.83
C PRO A 120 -40.74 -13.88 6.75
N GLY A 121 -40.45 -15.13 7.12
CA GLY A 121 -40.00 -16.14 6.17
C GLY A 121 -41.00 -16.18 5.01
N PRO A 122 -40.55 -16.23 3.74
CA PRO A 122 -41.49 -16.51 2.67
C PRO A 122 -42.17 -17.81 3.04
N ASP A 123 -43.50 -17.85 3.08
CA ASP A 123 -44.23 -19.09 3.23
C ASP A 123 -43.82 -19.99 2.07
N THR A 124 -42.78 -20.80 2.29
CA THR A 124 -42.15 -21.64 1.28
C THR A 124 -43.20 -22.58 0.68
N THR A 125 -44.18 -22.95 1.48
CA THR A 125 -45.38 -23.69 1.08
C THR A 125 -46.23 -22.91 0.07
N THR A 126 -46.49 -21.63 0.30
CA THR A 126 -47.28 -20.78 -0.61
C THR A 126 -46.55 -20.52 -1.92
N GLN A 127 -45.22 -20.34 -1.89
CA GLN A 127 -44.43 -20.21 -3.13
C GLN A 127 -44.33 -21.52 -3.91
N MET A 128 -44.18 -22.67 -3.24
CA MET A 128 -44.18 -23.97 -3.90
C MET A 128 -45.53 -24.25 -4.60
N ILE A 129 -46.65 -23.97 -3.92
CA ILE A 129 -48.00 -24.14 -4.50
C ILE A 129 -48.24 -23.18 -5.68
N ALA A 130 -47.77 -21.93 -5.59
CA ALA A 130 -47.88 -20.99 -6.70
C ALA A 130 -47.06 -21.43 -7.93
N SER A 131 -45.85 -21.96 -7.71
CA SER A 131 -44.99 -22.44 -8.80
C SER A 131 -45.51 -23.71 -9.48
N SER A 132 -46.17 -24.62 -8.74
CA SER A 132 -46.75 -25.84 -9.32
C SER A 132 -47.97 -25.55 -10.20
N GLN A 133 -48.86 -24.65 -9.79
CA GLN A 133 -50.02 -24.27 -10.60
C GLN A 133 -49.62 -23.56 -11.90
N GLN A 134 -48.54 -22.76 -11.85
CA GLN A 134 -48.04 -22.10 -13.04
C GLN A 134 -47.48 -23.12 -14.04
N GLN A 135 -46.82 -24.20 -13.59
CA GLN A 135 -46.34 -25.28 -14.46
C GLN A 135 -47.49 -26.07 -15.11
N GLU A 136 -48.55 -26.38 -14.35
CA GLU A 136 -49.74 -27.05 -14.90
C GLU A 136 -50.43 -26.19 -15.97
N ALA A 137 -50.55 -24.88 -15.75
CA ALA A 137 -51.10 -23.95 -16.74
C ALA A 137 -50.27 -23.91 -18.03
N TRP A 138 -48.93 -23.90 -17.92
CA TRP A 138 -48.04 -23.96 -19.08
C TRP A 138 -48.15 -25.30 -19.82
N GLN A 139 -48.31 -26.41 -19.11
CA GLN A 139 -48.51 -27.72 -19.75
C GLN A 139 -49.84 -27.79 -20.50
N LEU A 140 -50.92 -27.27 -19.93
CA LEU A 140 -52.23 -27.21 -20.60
C LEU A 140 -52.21 -26.32 -21.85
N LEU A 141 -51.49 -25.19 -21.81
CA LEU A 141 -51.30 -24.31 -22.98
C LEU A 141 -50.40 -24.92 -24.06
N ALA A 142 -49.36 -25.65 -23.67
CA ALA A 142 -48.40 -26.24 -24.59
C ALA A 142 -48.93 -27.49 -25.30
N PHE A 143 -49.74 -28.31 -24.62
CA PHE A 143 -50.22 -29.59 -25.15
C PHE A 143 -51.70 -29.60 -25.54
N GLY A 144 -52.48 -28.59 -25.15
CA GLY A 144 -53.89 -28.45 -25.49
C GLY A 144 -54.79 -29.58 -24.92
N PRO A 145 -56.10 -29.34 -24.79
CA PRO A 145 -57.02 -30.36 -24.28
C PRO A 145 -57.21 -31.57 -25.22
N GLU A 146 -56.66 -31.56 -26.43
CA GLU A 146 -56.83 -32.63 -27.42
C GLU A 146 -55.88 -33.84 -27.25
N SER A 147 -54.99 -33.82 -26.26
CA SER A 147 -54.09 -34.94 -25.98
C SER A 147 -54.66 -35.99 -25.01
N MET A 148 -55.93 -35.86 -24.59
CA MET A 148 -56.60 -36.97 -23.91
C MET A 148 -56.86 -38.08 -24.93
N PRO A 149 -56.22 -39.26 -24.81
CA PRO A 149 -56.53 -40.37 -25.70
C PRO A 149 -58.02 -40.70 -25.53
N GLU A 150 -58.77 -40.62 -26.64
CA GLU A 150 -60.12 -41.17 -26.71
C GLU A 150 -60.07 -42.61 -26.19
N MET A 151 -60.58 -42.82 -24.97
CA MET A 151 -60.92 -44.16 -24.52
C MET A 151 -62.14 -44.57 -25.34
N GLU A 152 -61.88 -45.26 -26.45
CA GLU A 152 -62.92 -46.01 -27.16
C GLU A 152 -63.57 -47.03 -26.19
N PRO A 153 -64.91 -47.16 -26.22
CA PRO A 153 -65.72 -47.88 -25.24
C PRO A 153 -65.61 -49.42 -25.30
#